data_AF-A0AAE6UXR2-F1
#
_entry.id   AF-A0AAE6UXR2-F1
#
_cell.length_a   1.000
_cell.length_b   1.000
_cell.length_c   1.000
_cell.angle_alpha   90.00
_cell.angle_beta   90.00
_cell.angle_gamma   90.00
#
_symmetry.space_group_name_H-M   'P 1'
#
loop_
_entity.id
_entity.type
_entity.pdbx_description
1 polymer ?
#
loop_
_entity_poly.entity_id
_entity_poly.type
_entity_poly.pdbx_seq_one_letter_code
_entity_poly.pdbx_strand_id
1 'polypeptide(L)'
;MRNLFYFILTFISLILLTSCGVTGEEKKETEASLEKQVQKSIESLKSDEVLTKYLTNVKYEKDVDSDDTNLHYNILGTLNDSFEELKEAEQFAFISHSIDKIHEVNKENNGDLSCGRLFLCDIWYVEFSTSKEKYRMFYEDPNINNMNGEERTLVVGDRFEFNSKGILVIDRKDNSINSSTTKANSSTKDGNDWLEMGDSQKYSTVTTILTSLKSNGYTVLENADWFVDALNAFYGVDATNGTKITEAIILAGLAGKVITKP
;
A
#
# COMPACT_ATOMS: atom_id res chain seq x y z
N MET A 1 -32.40 43.06 43.18
CA MET A 1 -32.17 43.18 41.72
C MET A 1 -30.72 43.07 41.28
N ARG A 2 -29.71 43.42 42.10
CA ARG A 2 -28.28 43.34 41.73
C ARG A 2 -27.74 41.91 41.57
N ASN A 3 -28.26 40.94 42.32
CA ASN A 3 -27.81 39.54 42.27
C ASN A 3 -28.42 38.71 41.11
N LEU A 4 -29.52 39.17 40.52
CA LEU A 4 -30.16 38.52 39.35
C LEU A 4 -29.38 38.82 38.06
N PHE A 5 -28.80 40.02 37.97
CA PHE A 5 -27.99 40.45 36.83
C PHE A 5 -26.68 39.66 36.70
N TYR A 6 -26.03 39.33 37.82
CA TYR A 6 -24.81 38.50 37.80
C TYR A 6 -25.09 37.05 37.39
N PHE A 7 -26.27 36.51 37.74
CA PHE A 7 -26.68 35.16 37.36
C PHE A 7 -27.01 35.05 35.85
N ILE A 8 -27.54 36.10 35.24
CA ILE A 8 -27.85 36.15 33.80
C ILE A 8 -26.56 36.34 32.99
N LEU A 9 -25.61 37.16 33.47
CA LEU A 9 -24.31 37.35 32.82
C LEU A 9 -23.42 36.11 32.85
N THR A 10 -23.44 35.33 33.94
CA THR A 10 -22.72 34.05 33.98
C THR A 10 -23.37 33.00 33.07
N PHE A 11 -24.70 32.97 32.94
CA PHE A 11 -25.39 32.06 32.03
C PHE A 11 -25.13 32.37 30.55
N ILE A 12 -25.08 33.65 30.17
CA ILE A 12 -24.74 34.06 28.79
C ILE A 12 -23.27 33.79 28.47
N SER A 13 -22.35 33.92 29.46
CA SER A 13 -20.95 33.52 29.27
C SER A 13 -20.77 32.00 29.13
N LEU A 14 -21.69 31.20 29.69
CA LEU A 14 -21.64 29.74 29.59
C LEU A 14 -22.17 29.23 28.24
N ILE A 15 -23.07 29.98 27.59
CA ILE A 15 -23.63 29.62 26.27
C ILE A 15 -22.68 30.05 25.12
N LEU A 16 -21.76 30.98 25.38
CA LEU A 16 -20.71 31.36 24.41
C LEU A 16 -19.47 30.43 24.45
N LEU A 17 -19.51 29.35 25.24
CA LEU A 17 -18.54 28.27 25.20
C LEU A 17 -19.01 27.09 24.33
N THR A 18 -20.09 27.22 23.55
CA THR A 18 -20.31 26.31 22.42
C THR A 18 -19.13 26.50 21.48
N SER A 19 -18.27 25.49 21.45
CA SER A 19 -17.04 25.46 20.70
C SER A 19 -17.23 25.96 19.26
N CYS A 20 -16.18 26.56 18.70
CA CYS A 20 -16.02 26.67 17.26
C CYS A 20 -15.80 25.26 16.66
N GLY A 21 -16.79 24.38 16.81
CA GLY A 21 -16.78 23.00 16.37
C GLY A 21 -17.98 22.71 15.49
N VAL A 22 -17.81 21.79 14.56
CA VAL A 22 -18.86 21.27 13.68
C VAL A 22 -20.00 20.70 14.54
N THR A 23 -21.25 21.03 14.19
CA THR A 23 -22.41 20.43 14.85
C THR A 23 -22.67 19.00 14.34
N GLY A 24 -23.27 18.15 15.16
CA GLY A 24 -23.61 16.78 14.75
C GLY A 24 -24.54 16.72 13.53
N GLU A 25 -25.39 17.73 13.33
CA GLU A 25 -26.27 17.81 12.15
C GLU A 25 -25.47 18.15 10.88
N GLU A 26 -24.58 19.16 10.95
CA GLU A 26 -23.69 19.51 9.83
C GLU A 26 -22.79 18.35 9.41
N LYS A 27 -22.28 17.58 10.38
CA LYS A 27 -21.51 16.36 10.11
C LYS A 27 -22.34 15.34 9.35
N LYS A 28 -23.55 15.05 9.84
CA LYS A 28 -24.44 14.06 9.23
C LYS A 28 -24.88 14.45 7.82
N GLU A 29 -25.18 15.73 7.59
CA GLU A 29 -25.50 16.24 6.24
C GLU A 29 -24.30 16.11 5.30
N THR A 30 -23.10 16.39 5.79
CA THR A 30 -21.86 16.26 5.03
C THR A 30 -21.57 14.80 4.68
N GLU A 31 -21.65 13.89 5.65
CA GLU A 31 -21.50 12.44 5.43
C GLU A 31 -22.51 11.93 4.39
N ALA A 32 -23.79 12.30 4.50
CA ALA A 32 -24.80 11.89 3.52
C ALA A 32 -24.53 12.42 2.10
N SER A 33 -23.89 13.59 1.97
CA SER A 33 -23.45 14.12 0.68
C SER A 33 -22.21 13.38 0.14
N LEU A 34 -21.25 13.06 1.01
CA LEU A 34 -20.05 12.30 0.65
C LEU A 34 -20.39 10.88 0.21
N GLU A 35 -21.27 10.19 0.94
CA GLU A 35 -21.72 8.84 0.59
C GLU A 35 -22.35 8.78 -0.79
N LYS A 36 -23.10 9.82 -1.20
CA LYS A 36 -23.64 9.92 -2.57
C LYS A 36 -22.54 10.08 -3.61
N GLN A 37 -21.50 10.85 -3.33
CA GLN A 37 -20.35 11.03 -4.22
C GLN A 37 -19.57 9.72 -4.37
N VAL A 38 -19.25 9.06 -3.27
CA VAL A 38 -18.52 7.76 -3.27
C VAL A 38 -19.37 6.68 -3.96
N GLN A 39 -20.68 6.66 -3.73
CA GLN A 39 -21.59 5.75 -4.41
C GLN A 39 -21.57 5.95 -5.94
N LYS A 40 -21.55 7.20 -6.41
CA LYS A 40 -21.41 7.51 -7.84
C LYS A 40 -20.07 7.04 -8.40
N SER A 41 -18.99 7.18 -7.65
CA SER A 41 -17.68 6.64 -8.02
C SER A 41 -17.73 5.12 -8.19
N ILE A 42 -18.36 4.40 -7.26
CA ILE A 42 -18.55 2.95 -7.31
C ILE A 42 -19.38 2.52 -8.51
N GLU A 43 -20.44 3.24 -8.85
CA GLU A 43 -21.26 2.97 -10.03
C GLU A 43 -20.46 3.10 -11.33
N SER A 44 -19.52 4.05 -11.38
CA SER A 44 -18.61 4.19 -12.52
C SER A 44 -17.67 2.97 -12.66
N LEU A 45 -17.22 2.39 -11.55
CA LEU A 45 -16.37 1.19 -11.58
C LEU A 45 -17.15 -0.05 -12.04
N LYS A 46 -18.40 -0.18 -11.61
CA LYS A 46 -19.28 -1.30 -12.00
C LYS A 46 -19.71 -1.29 -13.46
N SER A 47 -19.60 -0.14 -14.14
CA SER A 47 -19.99 0.02 -15.54
C SER A 47 -18.81 0.07 -16.52
N ASP A 48 -17.57 0.05 -16.01
CA ASP A 48 -16.36 0.10 -16.84
C ASP A 48 -16.02 -1.28 -17.43
N GLU A 49 -15.84 -1.34 -18.74
CA GLU A 49 -15.60 -2.60 -19.48
C GLU A 49 -14.26 -3.26 -19.12
N VAL A 50 -13.24 -2.47 -18.75
CA VAL A 50 -11.94 -3.00 -18.34
C VAL A 50 -12.05 -3.59 -16.94
N LEU A 51 -12.71 -2.88 -16.02
CA LEU A 51 -12.85 -3.31 -14.63
C LEU A 51 -13.76 -4.53 -14.49
N THR A 52 -14.90 -4.55 -15.18
CA THR A 52 -15.88 -5.64 -15.10
C THR A 52 -15.36 -7.00 -15.57
N LYS A 53 -14.23 -7.05 -16.28
CA LYS A 53 -13.54 -8.30 -16.62
C LYS A 53 -13.11 -9.10 -15.39
N TYR A 54 -12.72 -8.40 -14.31
CA TYR A 54 -12.21 -9.02 -13.08
C TYR A 54 -13.04 -8.65 -11.85
N LEU A 55 -13.55 -7.41 -11.77
CA LEU A 55 -14.29 -6.88 -10.63
C LEU A 55 -15.70 -7.47 -10.55
N THR A 56 -15.95 -8.25 -9.50
CA THR A 56 -17.23 -8.93 -9.24
C THR A 56 -18.11 -8.15 -8.28
N ASN A 57 -17.50 -7.43 -7.34
CA ASN A 57 -18.21 -6.60 -6.38
C ASN A 57 -17.34 -5.40 -5.99
N VAL A 58 -17.98 -4.30 -5.61
CA VAL A 58 -17.31 -3.13 -5.04
C VAL A 58 -18.28 -2.37 -4.14
N LYS A 59 -17.74 -1.93 -3.01
CA LYS A 59 -18.40 -1.18 -1.93
C LYS A 59 -17.45 -0.10 -1.41
N TYR A 60 -17.98 0.76 -0.54
CA TYR A 60 -17.17 1.65 0.29
C TYR A 60 -17.37 1.33 1.76
N GLU A 61 -16.43 1.76 2.56
CA GLU A 61 -16.57 1.88 4.00
C GLU A 61 -15.96 3.17 4.50
N LYS A 62 -16.45 3.64 5.65
CA LYS A 62 -15.85 4.77 6.34
C LYS A 62 -14.60 4.27 7.05
N ASP A 63 -13.50 4.99 6.91
CA ASP A 63 -12.24 4.61 7.54
C ASP A 63 -12.29 4.78 9.06
N VAL A 64 -11.55 3.94 9.79
CA VAL A 64 -11.45 3.92 11.25
C VAL A 64 -10.89 5.20 11.85
N ASP A 65 -10.05 5.93 11.10
CA ASP A 65 -9.43 7.18 11.53
C ASP A 65 -10.32 8.41 11.25
N SER A 66 -11.52 8.19 10.71
CA SER A 66 -12.50 9.27 10.57
C SER A 66 -12.99 9.80 11.92
N ASP A 67 -12.99 11.11 12.10
CA ASP A 67 -13.45 11.80 13.30
C ASP A 67 -14.61 12.78 13.03
N ASP A 68 -14.68 13.88 13.77
CA ASP A 68 -15.72 14.92 13.63
C ASP A 68 -15.50 15.87 12.46
N THR A 69 -14.25 16.04 12.04
CA THR A 69 -13.86 16.96 10.95
C THR A 69 -13.13 16.26 9.81
N ASN A 70 -12.55 15.08 10.07
CA ASN A 70 -11.84 14.26 9.10
C ASN A 70 -12.74 13.09 8.69
N LEU A 71 -13.19 13.07 7.44
CA LEU A 71 -14.14 12.10 6.90
C LEU A 71 -13.48 11.34 5.75
N HIS A 72 -12.90 10.19 6.08
CA HIS A 72 -12.12 9.37 5.17
C HIS A 72 -12.92 8.14 4.74
N TYR A 73 -12.83 7.78 3.46
CA TYR A 73 -13.49 6.60 2.90
C TYR A 73 -12.49 5.68 2.21
N ASN A 74 -12.75 4.36 2.30
CA ASN A 74 -12.02 3.35 1.54
C ASN A 74 -12.93 2.73 0.50
N ILE A 75 -12.39 2.48 -0.69
CA ILE A 75 -13.10 1.74 -1.74
C ILE A 75 -12.59 0.31 -1.75
N LEU A 76 -13.49 -0.64 -1.50
CA LEU A 76 -13.17 -2.05 -1.36
C LEU A 76 -13.86 -2.87 -2.44
N GLY A 77 -13.11 -3.74 -3.10
CA GLY A 77 -13.61 -4.57 -4.20
C GLY A 77 -13.23 -6.03 -4.08
N THR A 78 -13.98 -6.89 -4.76
CA THR A 78 -13.70 -8.31 -4.90
C THR A 78 -13.46 -8.63 -6.36
N LEU A 79 -12.30 -9.22 -6.65
CA LEU A 79 -11.90 -9.68 -7.97
C LEU A 79 -12.13 -11.19 -8.07
N ASN A 80 -12.38 -11.68 -9.27
CA ASN A 80 -12.28 -13.11 -9.54
C ASN A 80 -10.80 -13.55 -9.55
N ASP A 81 -10.55 -14.83 -9.24
CA ASP A 81 -9.20 -15.36 -9.09
C ASP A 81 -8.38 -15.42 -10.39
N SER A 82 -9.00 -15.21 -11.56
CA SER A 82 -8.26 -15.11 -12.83
C SER A 82 -7.41 -13.83 -12.91
N PHE A 83 -7.66 -12.86 -12.03
CA PHE A 83 -6.81 -11.69 -11.87
C PHE A 83 -5.38 -12.04 -11.44
N GLU A 84 -5.21 -13.16 -10.71
CA GLU A 84 -3.90 -13.67 -10.26
C GLU A 84 -2.98 -14.09 -11.42
N GLU A 85 -3.55 -14.33 -12.60
CA GLU A 85 -2.79 -14.75 -13.79
C GLU A 85 -2.13 -13.56 -14.50
N LEU A 86 -2.53 -12.33 -14.15
CA LEU A 86 -1.94 -11.11 -14.67
C LEU A 86 -0.55 -10.88 -14.09
N LYS A 87 0.33 -10.28 -14.89
CA LYS A 87 1.62 -9.79 -14.40
C LYS A 87 1.41 -8.61 -13.47
N GLU A 88 2.37 -8.34 -12.59
CA GLU A 88 2.30 -7.28 -11.59
C GLU A 88 2.10 -5.89 -12.23
N ALA A 89 2.69 -5.65 -13.41
CA ALA A 89 2.47 -4.42 -14.18
C ALA A 89 1.03 -4.27 -14.70
N GLU A 90 0.40 -5.39 -15.08
CA GLU A 90 -1.00 -5.41 -15.52
C GLU A 90 -1.96 -5.26 -14.34
N GLN A 91 -1.63 -5.88 -13.20
CA GLN A 91 -2.34 -5.70 -11.93
C GLN A 91 -2.27 -4.23 -11.49
N PHE A 92 -1.08 -3.62 -11.54
CA PHE A 92 -0.89 -2.20 -11.25
C PHE A 92 -1.79 -1.34 -12.14
N ALA A 93 -1.72 -1.56 -13.46
CA ALA A 93 -2.49 -0.77 -14.43
C ALA A 93 -4.00 -0.90 -14.17
N PHE A 94 -4.47 -2.09 -13.78
CA PHE A 94 -5.87 -2.31 -13.45
C PHE A 94 -6.33 -1.51 -12.23
N ILE A 95 -5.57 -1.56 -11.13
CA ILE A 95 -5.91 -0.80 -9.91
C ILE A 95 -5.79 0.70 -10.16
N SER A 96 -4.73 1.17 -10.84
CA SER A 96 -4.58 2.58 -11.20
C SER A 96 -5.74 3.07 -12.08
N HIS A 97 -6.19 2.26 -13.05
CA HIS A 97 -7.34 2.61 -13.89
C HIS A 97 -8.61 2.85 -13.06
N SER A 98 -8.82 2.05 -12.01
CA SER A 98 -9.96 2.25 -11.10
C SER A 98 -9.88 3.59 -10.35
N ILE A 99 -8.69 3.99 -9.89
CA ILE A 99 -8.46 5.31 -9.28
C ILE A 99 -8.71 6.42 -10.30
N ASP A 100 -8.24 6.26 -11.54
CA ASP A 100 -8.44 7.27 -12.59
C ASP A 100 -9.93 7.44 -12.94
N LYS A 101 -10.74 6.36 -12.89
CA LYS A 101 -12.20 6.44 -13.02
C LYS A 101 -12.86 7.23 -11.89
N ILE A 102 -12.41 7.03 -10.65
CA ILE A 102 -12.92 7.78 -9.50
C ILE A 102 -12.54 9.27 -9.64
N HIS A 103 -11.31 9.58 -10.06
CA HIS A 103 -10.89 10.95 -10.35
C HIS A 103 -11.75 11.60 -11.43
N GLU A 104 -12.09 10.88 -12.49
CA GLU A 104 -12.94 11.40 -13.57
C GLU A 104 -14.34 11.80 -13.06
N VAL A 105 -14.92 10.99 -12.16
CA VAL A 105 -16.24 11.27 -11.54
C VAL A 105 -16.20 12.55 -10.70
N ASN A 106 -15.05 12.82 -10.06
CA ASN A 106 -14.84 13.93 -9.12
C ASN A 106 -13.98 15.07 -9.70
N LYS A 107 -13.83 15.12 -11.02
CA LYS A 107 -12.96 16.07 -11.73
C LYS A 107 -13.20 17.55 -11.43
N GLU A 108 -14.44 17.92 -11.08
CA GLU A 108 -14.82 19.30 -10.73
C GLU A 108 -14.16 19.77 -9.43
N ASN A 109 -13.64 18.84 -8.63
CA ASN A 109 -12.89 19.08 -7.42
C ASN A 109 -11.50 18.42 -7.49
N ASN A 110 -10.84 18.50 -8.64
CA ASN A 110 -9.51 17.94 -8.91
C ASN A 110 -9.38 16.42 -8.70
N GLY A 111 -10.50 15.70 -8.66
CA GLY A 111 -10.53 14.27 -8.38
C GLY A 111 -10.86 13.94 -6.91
N ASP A 112 -10.92 14.92 -6.02
CA ASP A 112 -11.20 14.70 -4.60
C ASP A 112 -12.70 14.78 -4.27
N LEU A 113 -13.06 14.23 -3.11
CA LEU A 113 -14.41 14.40 -2.58
C LEU A 113 -14.67 15.87 -2.20
N SER A 114 -15.83 16.40 -2.59
CA SER A 114 -16.19 17.77 -2.26
C SER A 114 -16.97 17.83 -0.95
N CYS A 115 -16.48 18.62 0.01
CA CYS A 115 -17.19 18.89 1.26
C CYS A 115 -16.97 20.33 1.77
N GLY A 116 -17.68 20.68 2.86
CA GLY A 116 -17.61 22.01 3.46
C GLY A 116 -16.22 22.31 4.02
N ARG A 117 -15.85 23.60 4.08
CA ARG A 117 -14.51 24.07 4.53
C ARG A 117 -14.10 23.69 5.95
N LEU A 118 -15.06 23.22 6.76
CA LEU A 118 -14.81 22.75 8.13
C LEU A 118 -14.43 21.27 8.18
N PHE A 119 -14.43 20.59 7.03
CA PHE A 119 -14.14 19.18 6.91
C PHE A 119 -12.95 18.93 5.98
N LEU A 120 -12.19 17.89 6.30
CA LEU A 120 -11.23 17.25 5.42
C LEU A 120 -11.87 15.95 4.95
N CYS A 121 -12.07 15.80 3.65
CA CYS A 121 -12.78 14.66 3.09
C CYS A 121 -12.00 14.08 1.93
N ASP A 122 -11.73 12.80 1.99
CA ASP A 122 -10.97 12.12 0.96
C ASP A 122 -11.42 10.66 0.81
N ILE A 123 -10.84 10.05 -0.20
CA ILE A 123 -10.73 8.60 -0.27
C ILE A 123 -9.27 8.31 0.12
N TRP A 124 -9.03 7.33 0.98
CA TRP A 124 -7.67 7.05 1.44
C TRP A 124 -6.96 6.02 0.57
N TYR A 125 -7.65 4.93 0.24
CA TYR A 125 -7.14 3.92 -0.68
C TYR A 125 -8.24 3.18 -1.42
N VAL A 126 -7.83 2.56 -2.53
CA VAL A 126 -8.58 1.52 -3.23
C VAL A 126 -7.92 0.19 -2.91
N GLU A 127 -8.66 -0.76 -2.34
CA GLU A 127 -8.20 -2.12 -2.06
C GLU A 127 -9.13 -3.15 -2.69
N PHE A 128 -8.59 -3.98 -3.57
CA PHE A 128 -9.32 -5.10 -4.15
C PHE A 128 -8.72 -6.42 -3.68
N SER A 129 -9.55 -7.45 -3.50
CA SER A 129 -9.12 -8.77 -3.04
C SER A 129 -9.61 -9.89 -3.94
N THR A 130 -8.77 -10.88 -4.17
CA THR A 130 -9.17 -12.21 -4.68
C THR A 130 -9.42 -13.16 -3.50
N SER A 131 -9.56 -14.46 -3.75
CA SER A 131 -9.55 -15.46 -2.68
C SER A 131 -8.16 -15.68 -2.06
N LYS A 132 -7.10 -15.22 -2.72
CA LYS A 132 -5.71 -15.51 -2.34
C LYS A 132 -4.99 -14.30 -1.75
N GLU A 133 -5.23 -13.12 -2.31
CA GLU A 133 -4.40 -11.95 -2.04
C GLU A 133 -5.20 -10.64 -2.07
N LYS A 134 -4.61 -9.59 -1.50
CA LYS A 134 -5.10 -8.22 -1.50
C LYS A 134 -4.18 -7.30 -2.29
N TYR A 135 -4.79 -6.31 -2.94
CA TYR A 135 -4.15 -5.37 -3.83
C TYR A 135 -4.61 -3.97 -3.45
N ARG A 136 -3.73 -3.15 -2.89
CA ARG A 136 -4.04 -1.81 -2.41
C ARG A 136 -3.21 -0.76 -3.14
N MET A 137 -3.84 0.36 -3.49
CA MET A 137 -3.15 1.56 -3.94
C MET A 137 -3.75 2.75 -3.20
N PHE A 138 -2.89 3.62 -2.67
CA PHE A 138 -3.33 4.86 -2.04
C PHE A 138 -4.02 5.75 -3.06
N TYR A 139 -5.11 6.37 -2.63
CA TYR A 139 -5.86 7.30 -3.43
C TYR A 139 -5.19 8.68 -3.29
N GLU A 140 -4.25 8.94 -4.19
CA GLU A 140 -3.39 10.11 -4.13
C GLU A 140 -3.82 11.17 -5.14
N ASP A 141 -3.80 12.44 -4.71
CA ASP A 141 -4.04 13.61 -5.58
C ASP A 141 -2.98 13.64 -6.70
N PRO A 142 -3.40 13.52 -7.98
CA PRO A 142 -2.48 13.53 -9.11
C PRO A 142 -1.66 14.84 -9.25
N ASN A 143 -2.09 15.94 -8.63
CA ASN A 143 -1.36 17.21 -8.65
C ASN A 143 -0.17 17.24 -7.68
N ILE A 144 -0.24 16.54 -6.56
CA ILE A 144 0.83 16.49 -5.55
C ILE A 144 2.01 15.64 -6.06
N ASN A 145 1.74 14.52 -6.73
CA ASN A 145 2.78 13.63 -7.27
C ASN A 145 3.60 14.26 -8.38
N ASN A 146 3.00 15.08 -9.25
CA ASN A 146 3.75 15.83 -10.26
C ASN A 146 4.77 16.81 -9.66
N MET A 147 4.55 17.26 -8.41
CA MET A 147 5.48 18.15 -7.70
C MET A 147 6.58 17.39 -6.96
N ASN A 148 6.26 16.23 -6.38
CA ASN A 148 7.21 15.46 -5.56
C ASN A 148 7.99 14.41 -6.36
N GLY A 149 7.54 14.08 -7.58
CA GLY A 149 8.14 13.01 -8.40
C GLY A 149 7.88 11.61 -7.85
N GLU A 150 6.93 11.46 -6.92
CA GLU A 150 6.52 10.18 -6.37
C GLU A 150 5.54 9.50 -7.34
N GLU A 151 5.88 8.28 -7.75
CA GLU A 151 5.05 7.45 -8.62
C GLU A 151 4.15 6.58 -7.75
N ARG A 152 2.86 6.47 -8.10
CA ARG A 152 1.95 5.52 -7.44
C ARG A 152 2.57 4.13 -7.40
N THR A 153 2.26 3.39 -6.35
CA THR A 153 2.69 2.00 -6.19
C THR A 153 1.51 1.10 -5.86
N LEU A 154 1.63 -0.17 -6.25
CA LEU A 154 0.68 -1.22 -5.92
C LEU A 154 1.23 -2.02 -4.74
N VAL A 155 0.52 -2.03 -3.63
CA VAL A 155 0.80 -2.89 -2.49
C VAL A 155 0.05 -4.22 -2.66
N VAL A 156 0.78 -5.33 -2.65
CA VAL A 156 0.27 -6.70 -2.70
C VAL A 156 0.48 -7.35 -1.32
N GLY A 157 -0.61 -7.81 -0.72
CA GLY A 157 -0.67 -8.21 0.69
C GLY A 157 -0.30 -7.05 1.61
N ASP A 158 0.52 -7.34 2.63
CA ASP A 158 0.97 -6.34 3.61
C ASP A 158 2.42 -5.89 3.39
N ARG A 159 3.09 -6.36 2.33
CA ARG A 159 4.58 -6.39 2.30
C ARG A 159 5.24 -6.08 0.97
N PHE A 160 4.57 -6.29 -0.15
CA PHE A 160 5.19 -6.14 -1.46
C PHE A 160 4.65 -4.92 -2.16
N GLU A 161 5.52 -4.03 -2.60
CA GLU A 161 5.13 -2.80 -3.27
C GLU A 161 5.73 -2.81 -4.68
N PHE A 162 4.93 -2.53 -5.70
CA PHE A 162 5.34 -2.60 -7.10
C PHE A 162 5.06 -1.28 -7.81
N ASN A 163 5.98 -0.83 -8.65
CA ASN A 163 5.76 0.36 -9.50
C ASN A 163 4.97 -0.01 -10.77
N SER A 164 4.72 0.99 -11.63
CA SER A 164 3.97 0.81 -12.89
C SER A 164 4.55 -0.21 -13.86
N LYS A 165 5.83 -0.59 -13.71
CA LYS A 165 6.51 -1.58 -14.54
C LYS A 165 6.43 -2.99 -13.95
N GLY A 166 5.72 -3.17 -12.83
CA GLY A 166 5.67 -4.42 -12.08
C GLY A 166 6.99 -4.76 -11.39
N ILE A 167 7.86 -3.76 -11.17
CA ILE A 167 9.13 -3.95 -10.49
C ILE A 167 8.92 -3.66 -9.01
N LEU A 168 9.36 -4.58 -8.15
CA LEU A 168 9.30 -4.42 -6.71
C LEU A 168 10.06 -3.15 -6.27
N VAL A 169 9.34 -2.24 -5.63
CA VAL A 169 9.84 -1.06 -4.96
C VAL A 169 10.36 -1.49 -3.60
N ILE A 170 11.68 -1.53 -3.48
CA ILE A 170 12.33 -1.74 -2.19
C ILE A 170 12.40 -0.38 -1.52
N ASP A 171 11.34 -0.02 -0.78
CA ASP A 171 11.35 1.22 -0.02
C ASP A 171 12.45 1.10 1.06
N ARG A 172 13.45 1.99 0.99
CA ARG A 172 14.45 2.16 2.06
C ARG A 172 13.78 2.89 3.23
N LYS A 173 12.72 2.33 3.81
CA LYS A 173 12.19 2.81 5.09
C LYS A 173 12.95 2.18 6.25
N ASP A 174 14.23 2.54 6.31
CA ASP A 174 15.02 2.55 7.53
C ASP A 174 15.52 3.98 7.74
N ASN A 175 14.59 4.94 7.83
CA ASN A 175 14.90 6.30 8.27
C ASN A 175 14.78 6.40 9.80
N SER A 176 15.62 5.63 10.47
CA SER A 176 16.15 5.94 11.79
C SER A 176 17.40 5.07 12.00
N ILE A 177 18.52 5.47 11.40
CA ILE A 177 19.87 5.51 11.99
C ILE A 177 20.84 5.96 10.87
N ASN A 178 21.36 7.17 11.04
CA ASN A 178 22.58 7.71 10.45
C ASN A 178 22.82 7.55 8.94
N SER A 179 22.69 8.69 8.27
CA SER A 179 23.49 9.10 7.12
C SER A 179 24.98 8.75 7.28
N SER A 180 25.36 7.54 6.84
CA SER A 180 26.67 7.20 6.25
C SER A 180 26.81 5.69 6.07
N THR A 181 26.21 5.10 5.02
CA THR A 181 26.70 3.83 4.48
C THR A 181 26.17 3.58 3.06
N THR A 182 27.08 3.79 2.11
CA THR A 182 27.27 3.04 0.86
C THR A 182 26.30 1.90 0.54
N LYS A 183 25.81 1.86 -0.72
CA LYS A 183 25.43 0.66 -1.49
C LYS A 183 25.67 -0.63 -0.69
N ALA A 184 24.66 -1.13 0.00
CA ALA A 184 24.78 -2.37 0.76
C ALA A 184 24.94 -3.52 -0.23
N ASN A 185 26.20 -3.88 -0.45
CA ASN A 185 26.62 -5.11 -1.11
C ASN A 185 25.96 -6.29 -0.36
N SER A 186 24.94 -6.91 -0.94
CA SER A 186 24.45 -8.24 -0.50
C SER A 186 25.54 -9.32 -0.53
N SER A 187 26.73 -9.00 -1.07
CA SER A 187 27.93 -9.83 -1.06
C SER A 187 28.63 -9.91 0.30
N THR A 188 28.27 -9.11 1.31
CA THR A 188 28.96 -9.13 2.62
C THR A 188 28.27 -9.98 3.68
N LYS A 189 26.99 -10.29 3.53
CA LYS A 189 26.25 -11.10 4.51
C LYS A 189 26.58 -12.59 4.39
N ASP A 190 26.80 -13.26 5.52
CA ASP A 190 27.07 -14.70 5.62
C ASP A 190 26.04 -15.46 6.47
N GLY A 191 26.35 -16.72 6.76
CA GLY A 191 25.48 -17.60 7.53
C GLY A 191 25.29 -17.16 8.98
N ASN A 192 26.24 -16.43 9.58
CA ASN A 192 26.01 -15.89 10.91
C ASN A 192 24.91 -14.82 10.88
N ASP A 193 24.94 -13.93 9.89
CA ASP A 193 23.87 -12.96 9.68
C ASP A 193 22.53 -13.68 9.38
N TRP A 194 22.57 -14.75 8.58
CA TRP A 194 21.37 -15.53 8.23
C TRP A 194 20.67 -16.12 9.46
N LEU A 195 21.43 -16.59 10.45
CA LEU A 195 20.88 -17.17 11.68
C LEU A 195 20.22 -16.13 12.59
N GLU A 196 20.63 -14.86 12.50
CA GLU A 196 20.04 -13.75 13.23
C GLU A 196 18.81 -13.14 12.52
N MET A 197 18.61 -13.45 11.24
CA MET A 197 17.50 -12.94 10.45
C MET A 197 16.17 -13.64 10.78
N GLY A 198 15.10 -12.84 10.89
CA GLY A 198 13.73 -13.34 10.85
C GLY A 198 13.31 -13.79 9.46
N ASP A 199 12.22 -14.57 9.37
CA ASP A 199 11.76 -15.17 8.11
C ASP A 199 11.53 -14.15 6.99
N SER A 200 10.99 -12.97 7.33
CA SER A 200 10.80 -11.87 6.37
C SER A 200 12.12 -11.32 5.81
N GLN A 201 13.15 -11.20 6.66
CA GLN A 201 14.47 -10.71 6.26
C GLN A 201 15.20 -11.74 5.39
N LYS A 202 15.07 -13.04 5.71
CA LYS A 202 15.60 -14.15 4.91
C LYS A 202 14.98 -14.15 3.52
N TYR A 203 13.65 -14.11 3.44
CA TYR A 203 12.91 -14.06 2.19
C TYR A 203 13.30 -12.84 1.34
N SER A 204 13.31 -11.64 1.94
CA SER A 204 13.70 -10.39 1.25
C SER A 204 15.14 -10.45 0.72
N THR A 205 16.07 -10.99 1.52
CA THR A 205 17.47 -11.15 1.13
C THR A 205 17.62 -12.08 -0.08
N VAL A 206 16.96 -13.24 -0.06
CA VAL A 206 16.95 -14.19 -1.17
C VAL A 206 16.34 -13.56 -2.42
N THR A 207 15.14 -12.97 -2.31
CA THR A 207 14.45 -12.31 -3.43
C THR A 207 15.33 -11.25 -4.08
N THR A 208 16.02 -10.43 -3.29
CA THR A 208 16.96 -9.41 -3.80
C THR A 208 18.07 -10.04 -4.63
N ILE A 209 18.65 -11.14 -4.16
CA ILE A 209 19.74 -11.83 -4.85
C ILE A 209 19.24 -12.49 -6.14
N LEU A 210 18.08 -13.16 -6.11
CA LEU A 210 17.50 -13.80 -7.29
C LEU A 210 17.13 -12.77 -8.37
N THR A 211 16.56 -11.62 -7.98
CA THR A 211 16.26 -10.53 -8.91
C THR A 211 17.54 -9.99 -9.55
N SER A 212 18.59 -9.80 -8.77
CA SER A 212 19.90 -9.40 -9.30
C SER A 212 20.46 -10.44 -10.29
N LEU A 213 20.36 -11.73 -9.99
CA LEU A 213 20.79 -12.79 -10.90
C LEU A 213 20.01 -12.77 -12.22
N LYS A 214 18.67 -12.67 -12.16
CA LYS A 214 17.81 -12.55 -13.35
C LYS A 214 18.19 -11.33 -14.19
N SER A 215 18.45 -10.18 -13.55
CA SER A 215 18.87 -8.96 -14.25
C SER A 215 20.23 -9.09 -14.95
N ASN A 216 21.09 -9.99 -14.46
CA ASN A 216 22.39 -10.31 -15.04
C ASN A 216 22.34 -11.49 -16.05
N GLY A 217 21.13 -11.87 -16.52
CA GLY A 217 20.94 -12.86 -17.58
C GLY A 217 20.86 -14.32 -17.11
N TYR A 218 20.85 -14.58 -15.79
CA TYR A 218 20.67 -15.94 -15.29
C TYR A 218 19.22 -16.38 -15.40
N THR A 219 19.02 -17.66 -15.73
CA THR A 219 17.70 -18.30 -15.61
C THR A 219 17.56 -18.86 -14.21
N VAL A 220 16.49 -18.50 -13.49
CA VAL A 220 16.16 -19.00 -12.15
C VAL A 220 14.77 -19.62 -12.22
N LEU A 221 14.68 -20.93 -11.96
CA LEU A 221 13.47 -21.74 -12.12
C LEU A 221 12.61 -21.82 -10.85
N GLU A 222 13.23 -21.64 -9.68
CA GLU A 222 12.55 -21.69 -8.39
C GLU A 222 12.38 -20.30 -7.76
N ASN A 223 11.46 -20.19 -6.81
CA ASN A 223 11.14 -18.95 -6.10
C ASN A 223 11.97 -18.79 -4.80
N ALA A 224 11.78 -17.67 -4.10
CA ALA A 224 12.53 -17.38 -2.89
C ALA A 224 12.28 -18.38 -1.76
N ASP A 225 11.08 -18.96 -1.65
CA ASP A 225 10.77 -19.97 -0.62
C ASP A 225 11.69 -21.19 -0.73
N TRP A 226 11.85 -21.71 -1.95
CA TRP A 226 12.74 -22.84 -2.20
C TRP A 226 14.19 -22.56 -1.76
N PHE A 227 14.69 -21.35 -2.04
CA PHE A 227 16.05 -20.96 -1.66
C PHE A 227 16.17 -20.67 -0.17
N VAL A 228 15.14 -20.12 0.48
CA VAL A 228 15.12 -19.95 1.93
C VAL A 228 15.21 -21.32 2.61
N ASP A 229 14.44 -22.31 2.15
CA ASP A 229 14.50 -23.68 2.67
C ASP A 229 15.89 -24.30 2.46
N ALA A 230 16.46 -24.14 1.26
CA ALA A 230 17.81 -24.62 0.96
C ALA A 230 18.87 -23.97 1.86
N LEU A 231 18.78 -22.66 2.11
CA LEU A 231 19.74 -21.94 2.96
C LEU A 231 19.54 -22.26 4.44
N ASN A 232 18.30 -22.44 4.90
CA ASN A 232 18.00 -22.92 6.25
C ASN A 232 18.56 -24.33 6.50
N ALA A 233 18.60 -25.18 5.47
CA ALA A 233 19.24 -26.50 5.55
C ALA A 233 20.78 -26.45 5.45
N PHE A 234 21.33 -25.42 4.81
CA PHE A 234 22.77 -25.26 4.58
C PHE A 234 23.49 -24.60 5.77
N TYR A 235 22.89 -23.58 6.38
CA TYR A 235 23.45 -22.85 7.52
C TYR A 235 23.04 -23.45 8.87
N GLY A 236 23.74 -23.07 9.95
CA GLY A 236 23.50 -23.59 11.30
C GLY A 236 24.66 -24.43 11.86
N VAL A 237 25.76 -24.55 11.12
CA VAL A 237 27.00 -25.21 11.58
C VAL A 237 28.22 -24.34 11.27
N ASP A 238 29.22 -24.37 12.14
CA ASP A 238 30.42 -23.52 12.03
C ASP A 238 31.11 -23.61 10.66
N ALA A 239 31.08 -24.80 10.05
CA ALA A 239 31.69 -25.06 8.75
C ALA A 239 31.03 -24.31 7.59
N THR A 240 29.73 -24.01 7.68
CA THR A 240 28.98 -23.35 6.60
C THR A 240 28.66 -21.89 6.92
N ASN A 241 28.62 -21.51 8.20
CA ASN A 241 28.23 -20.16 8.63
C ASN A 241 29.13 -19.03 8.08
N GLY A 242 30.39 -19.31 7.73
CA GLY A 242 31.27 -18.33 7.08
C GLY A 242 30.99 -18.08 5.59
N THR A 243 30.15 -18.90 4.96
CA THR A 243 29.84 -18.80 3.51
C THR A 243 28.90 -17.65 3.25
N LYS A 244 29.18 -16.84 2.22
CA LYS A 244 28.31 -15.70 1.86
C LYS A 244 26.97 -16.19 1.30
N ILE A 245 25.89 -15.48 1.64
CA ILE A 245 24.52 -15.85 1.24
C ILE A 245 24.40 -15.94 -0.29
N THR A 246 25.03 -15.01 -1.01
CA THR A 246 25.08 -15.01 -2.48
C THR A 246 25.78 -16.25 -3.05
N GLU A 247 26.88 -16.69 -2.42
CA GLU A 247 27.61 -17.90 -2.82
C GLU A 247 26.78 -19.16 -2.54
N ALA A 248 26.12 -19.23 -1.38
CA ALA A 248 25.23 -20.33 -1.03
C ALA A 248 24.05 -20.45 -1.99
N ILE A 249 23.42 -19.34 -2.39
CA ILE A 249 22.34 -19.31 -3.39
C ILE A 249 22.83 -19.82 -4.74
N ILE A 250 24.00 -19.37 -5.22
CA ILE A 250 24.56 -19.85 -6.49
C ILE A 250 24.91 -21.33 -6.40
N LEU A 251 25.50 -21.78 -5.29
CA LEU A 251 25.88 -23.18 -5.08
C LEU A 251 24.67 -24.10 -5.03
N ALA A 252 23.66 -23.77 -4.22
CA ALA A 252 22.40 -24.50 -4.13
C ALA A 252 21.65 -24.49 -5.46
N GLY A 253 21.60 -23.33 -6.13
CA GLY A 253 20.90 -23.19 -7.39
C GLY A 253 21.52 -23.98 -8.54
N LEU A 254 22.86 -23.98 -8.66
CA LEU A 254 23.57 -24.76 -9.66
C LEU A 254 23.49 -26.27 -9.36
N ALA A 255 23.65 -26.67 -8.09
CA ALA A 255 23.56 -28.07 -7.68
C ALA A 255 22.15 -28.64 -7.88
N GLY A 256 21.13 -27.85 -7.56
CA GLY A 256 19.71 -28.19 -7.79
C GLY A 256 19.28 -28.09 -9.25
N LYS A 257 20.13 -27.58 -10.15
CA LYS A 257 19.80 -27.27 -11.56
C LYS A 257 18.65 -26.26 -11.71
N VAL A 258 18.42 -25.43 -10.70
CA VAL A 258 17.38 -24.40 -10.68
C VAL A 258 17.93 -23.01 -11.01
N ILE A 259 19.26 -22.87 -11.08
CA ILE A 259 19.94 -21.74 -11.71
C ILE A 259 20.72 -22.24 -12.91
N THR A 260 20.54 -21.58 -14.04
CA THR A 260 21.35 -21.78 -15.25
C THR A 260 22.09 -20.50 -15.58
N LYS A 261 23.40 -20.63 -15.84
CA LYS A 261 24.22 -19.51 -16.32
C LYS A 261 23.76 -19.09 -17.72
N PRO A 262 23.86 -17.80 -18.07
CA PRO A 262 23.73 -17.35 -19.45
C PRO A 262 24.76 -18.01 -20.37
#